data_AF-A0AB36X261-F1
#
_entry.id   AF-A0AB36X261-F1
#
_cell.length_a   1.000
_cell.length_b   1.000
_cell.length_c   1.000
_cell.angle_alpha   90.00
_cell.angle_beta   90.00
_cell.angle_gamma   90.00
#
_symmetry.space_group_name_H-M   'P 1'
#
loop_
_entity.id
_entity.type
_entity.pdbx_description
1 polymer ?
#
loop_
_entity_poly.entity_id
_entity_poly.type
_entity_poly.pdbx_seq_one_letter_code
_entity_poly.pdbx_strand_id
1 'polypeptide(L)'
;MVKKIAFWVRLAGWSGLISGSSVLMLYQYSHSSLFLINLITIVLFSAYALATANDKKWENPDWLLKVILVVLVFVSILPTIFLGIGYFIERKRNQ
;
A
#
# COMPACT_ATOMS: atom_id res chain seq x y z
N MET A 1 -13.66 -0.09 -16.70
CA MET A 1 -12.88 -1.27 -16.26
C MET A 1 -11.60 -0.88 -15.51
N VAL A 2 -10.86 0.16 -15.92
CA VAL A 2 -9.77 0.83 -15.13
C VAL A 2 -10.15 1.17 -13.68
N LYS A 3 -11.44 1.47 -13.42
CA LYS A 3 -11.96 1.86 -12.10
C LYS A 3 -11.81 0.79 -11.00
N LYS A 4 -11.71 -0.51 -11.32
CA LYS A 4 -11.67 -1.57 -10.29
C LYS A 4 -10.34 -1.57 -9.53
N ILE A 5 -9.20 -1.51 -10.22
CA ILE A 5 -7.89 -1.54 -9.56
C ILE A 5 -7.54 -0.22 -8.89
N ALA A 6 -7.88 0.90 -9.52
CA ALA A 6 -7.71 2.21 -8.90
C ALA A 6 -8.43 2.31 -7.55
N PHE A 7 -9.60 1.68 -7.42
CA PHE A 7 -10.33 1.60 -6.16
C PHE A 7 -9.56 0.79 -5.09
N TRP A 8 -9.02 -0.38 -5.45
CA TRP A 8 -8.22 -1.21 -4.53
C TRP A 8 -6.90 -0.55 -4.12
N VAL A 9 -6.24 0.14 -5.05
CA VAL A 9 -5.00 0.89 -4.77
C VAL A 9 -5.29 2.06 -3.84
N ARG A 10 -6.42 2.77 -4.03
CA ARG A 10 -6.85 3.82 -3.08
C ARG A 10 -7.14 3.23 -1.71
N LEU A 11 -7.86 2.11 -1.63
CA LEU A 11 -8.11 1.40 -0.36
C LEU A 11 -6.81 0.98 0.32
N ALA A 12 -5.82 0.50 -0.43
CA ALA A 12 -4.49 0.20 0.08
C ALA A 12 -3.79 1.47 0.64
N GLY A 13 -3.88 2.60 -0.05
CA GLY A 13 -3.37 3.88 0.46
C GLY A 13 -4.06 4.35 1.74
N TRP A 14 -5.39 4.28 1.81
CA TRP A 14 -6.16 4.65 3.00
C TRP A 14 -5.89 3.71 4.18
N SER A 15 -5.80 2.40 3.94
CA SER A 15 -5.42 1.43 4.98
C SER A 15 -3.97 1.59 5.43
N GLY A 16 -3.08 2.03 4.55
CA GLY A 16 -1.73 2.46 4.91
C GLY A 16 -1.75 3.59 5.94
N LEU A 17 -2.59 4.61 5.76
CA LEU A 17 -2.75 5.69 6.74
C LEU A 17 -3.31 5.20 8.09
N ILE A 18 -4.28 4.28 8.08
CA ILE A 18 -4.80 3.65 9.31
C ILE A 18 -3.66 2.91 10.06
N SER A 19 -2.84 2.17 9.31
CA SER A 19 -1.66 1.49 9.87
C SER A 19 -0.58 2.48 10.31
N GLY A 20 -0.46 3.64 9.67
CA GLY A 20 0.44 4.72 10.09
C GLY A 20 0.03 5.29 11.44
N SER A 21 -1.28 5.43 11.70
CA SER A 21 -1.80 5.89 12.99
C SER A 21 -1.47 4.95 14.15
N SER A 22 -1.51 3.63 13.94
CA SER A 22 -1.10 2.67 14.99
C SER A 22 0.41 2.72 15.26
N VAL A 23 1.22 2.89 14.21
CA VAL A 23 2.67 3.10 14.36
C VAL A 23 2.98 4.44 15.04
N LEU A 24 2.19 5.48 14.81
CA LEU A 24 2.32 6.77 15.49
C LEU A 24 2.08 6.62 16.99
N MET A 25 1.05 5.85 17.37
CA MET A 25 0.75 5.57 18.78
C MET A 25 1.90 4.79 19.44
N LEU A 26 2.48 3.81 18.75
CA LEU A 26 3.67 3.09 19.21
C LEU A 26 4.89 4.01 19.34
N TYR A 27 5.08 4.94 18.40
CA TYR A 27 6.14 5.94 18.48
C TYR A 27 5.95 6.86 19.70
N GLN A 28 4.75 7.37 19.96
CA GLN A 28 4.46 8.20 21.12
C GLN A 28 4.71 7.45 22.45
N TYR A 29 4.51 6.13 22.46
CA TYR A 29 4.80 5.31 23.64
C TYR A 29 6.30 5.01 23.81
N SER A 30 6.98 4.61 22.73
CA SER A 30 8.36 4.12 22.77
C SER A 30 9.43 5.20 22.56
N HIS A 31 9.10 6.31 21.91
CA HIS A 31 10.04 7.34 21.42
C HIS A 31 11.22 6.82 20.59
N SER A 32 11.12 5.60 20.04
CA SER A 32 12.19 5.01 19.23
C SER A 32 12.17 5.59 17.81
N SER A 33 13.35 6.00 17.33
CA SER A 33 13.56 6.52 15.98
C SER A 33 13.19 5.52 14.88
N LEU A 34 13.24 4.22 15.15
CA LEU A 34 12.83 3.17 14.21
C LEU A 34 11.34 3.28 13.83
N PHE A 35 10.47 3.56 14.81
CA PHE A 35 9.04 3.74 14.52
C PHE A 35 8.77 5.01 13.72
N LEU A 36 9.57 6.06 13.92
CA LEU A 36 9.46 7.30 13.16
C LEU A 36 9.86 7.10 11.69
N ILE A 37 10.95 6.37 11.42
CA ILE A 37 11.37 6.00 10.06
C ILE A 37 10.29 5.15 9.37
N ASN A 38 9.74 4.17 10.09
CA ASN A 38 8.66 3.34 9.58
C ASN A 38 7.41 4.18 9.24
N LEU A 39 7.02 5.09 10.13
CA LEU A 39 5.90 6.00 9.92
C LEU A 39 6.06 6.87 8.66
N ILE A 40 7.24 7.46 8.45
CA ILE A 40 7.53 8.24 7.24
C ILE A 40 7.36 7.36 5.99
N THR A 41 7.85 6.12 6.03
CA THR A 41 7.75 5.17 4.92
C THR A 41 6.28 4.84 4.60
N ILE A 42 5.47 4.59 5.62
CA ILE A 42 4.02 4.32 5.49
C ILE A 42 3.29 5.52 4.87
N VAL A 43 3.59 6.75 5.32
CA VAL A 43 2.94 7.97 4.82
C VAL A 43 3.33 8.23 3.36
N LEU A 44 4.61 8.13 3.02
CA LEU A 44 5.09 8.28 1.65
C LEU A 44 4.47 7.25 0.71
N PHE A 45 4.41 5.98 1.14
CA PHE A 45 3.74 4.93 0.37
C PHE A 45 2.25 5.23 0.18
N SER A 46 1.55 5.63 1.23
CA SER A 46 0.12 5.93 1.18
C SER A 46 -0.18 7.09 0.22
N ALA A 47 0.62 8.16 0.31
CA ALA A 47 0.53 9.31 -0.59
C ALA A 47 0.82 8.90 -2.05
N TYR A 48 1.87 8.10 -2.28
CA TYR A 48 2.21 7.57 -3.60
C TYR A 48 1.08 6.72 -4.18
N ALA A 49 0.52 5.79 -3.40
CA ALA A 49 -0.58 4.92 -3.83
C ALA A 49 -1.84 5.73 -4.17
N LEU A 50 -2.20 6.73 -3.34
CA LEU A 50 -3.35 7.59 -3.58
C LEU A 50 -3.16 8.48 -4.83
N ALA A 51 -1.98 9.06 -5.00
CA ALA A 51 -1.65 9.93 -6.13
C ALA A 51 -1.57 9.16 -7.46
N THR A 52 -1.00 7.96 -7.43
CA THR A 52 -0.79 7.14 -8.64
C THR A 52 -1.89 6.13 -8.89
N ALA A 53 -2.98 6.11 -8.12
CA ALA A 53 -4.03 5.10 -8.24
C ALA A 53 -4.65 4.96 -9.65
N ASN A 54 -4.62 6.02 -10.46
CA ASN A 54 -5.13 6.00 -11.84
C ASN A 54 -4.05 5.69 -12.89
N ASP A 55 -2.81 5.46 -12.47
CA ASP A 55 -1.66 5.30 -13.35
C ASP A 55 -1.65 3.87 -13.94
N LYS A 56 -1.28 3.74 -15.22
CA LYS A 56 -1.33 2.44 -15.94
C LYS A 56 -0.36 1.40 -15.38
N LYS A 57 0.61 1.83 -14.57
CA LYS A 57 1.59 0.95 -13.91
C LYS A 57 0.92 -0.09 -13.01
N TRP A 58 -0.21 0.24 -12.40
CA TRP A 58 -0.99 -0.68 -11.56
C TRP A 58 -1.74 -1.75 -12.36
N GLU A 59 -1.77 -1.65 -13.68
CA GLU A 59 -2.30 -2.71 -14.56
C GLU A 59 -1.22 -3.73 -14.93
N ASN A 60 0.05 -3.45 -14.61
CA ASN A 60 1.14 -4.38 -14.84
C ASN A 60 1.30 -5.32 -13.61
N PRO A 61 1.05 -6.63 -13.77
CA PRO A 61 1.11 -7.59 -12.67
C PRO A 61 2.51 -7.72 -12.04
N ASP A 62 3.58 -7.63 -12.84
CA ASP A 62 4.96 -7.73 -12.32
C ASP A 62 5.34 -6.52 -11.45
N TRP A 63 4.87 -5.34 -11.84
CA TRP A 63 5.02 -4.12 -11.05
C TRP A 63 4.22 -4.22 -9.75
N LEU A 64 2.96 -4.66 -9.82
CA LEU A 64 2.08 -4.82 -8.66
C LEU A 64 2.66 -5.78 -7.63
N LEU A 65 3.23 -6.91 -8.07
CA LEU A 65 3.91 -7.87 -7.19
C LEU A 65 5.10 -7.27 -6.46
N LYS A 66 5.94 -6.51 -7.17
CA LYS A 66 7.08 -5.81 -6.55
C LYS A 66 6.62 -4.85 -5.46
N VAL A 67 5.57 -4.07 -5.73
CA VAL A 67 5.00 -3.15 -4.75
C VAL A 67 4.41 -3.91 -3.56
N ILE A 68 3.67 -4.99 -3.78
CA ILE A 68 3.11 -5.84 -2.71
C ILE A 68 4.22 -6.36 -1.78
N LEU A 69 5.33 -6.85 -2.34
CA LEU A 69 6.46 -7.35 -1.55
C LEU A 69 7.10 -6.24 -0.70
N VAL A 70 7.30 -5.06 -1.26
CA VAL A 70 7.84 -3.91 -0.52
C VAL A 70 6.89 -3.49 0.61
N VAL A 71 5.60 -3.40 0.32
CA VAL A 71 4.56 -3.00 1.29
C VAL A 71 4.43 -4.02 2.43
N LEU A 72 4.57 -5.31 2.13
CA LEU A 72 4.53 -6.37 3.14
C LEU A 72 5.67 -6.26 4.14
N VAL A 73 6.88 -5.94 3.67
CA VAL A 73 8.09 -5.88 4.51
C VAL A 73 8.18 -4.56 5.28
N PHE A 74 7.83 -3.44 4.64
CA PHE A 74 8.13 -2.11 5.16
C PHE A 74 6.93 -1.31 5.68
N VAL A 75 5.70 -1.69 5.30
CA VAL A 75 4.51 -0.89 5.60
C VAL A 75 3.60 -1.64 6.57
N SER A 76 2.89 -2.66 6.10
CA SER A 76 1.97 -3.47 6.92
C SER A 76 1.28 -4.57 6.11
N ILE A 77 0.81 -5.60 6.80
CA ILE A 77 0.00 -6.69 6.23
C ILE A 77 -1.35 -6.16 5.68
N LEU A 78 -1.95 -5.15 6.32
CA LEU A 78 -3.24 -4.59 5.92
C LEU A 78 -3.27 -4.04 4.48
N PRO A 79 -2.41 -3.06 4.10
CA PRO A 79 -2.35 -2.58 2.72
C PRO A 79 -1.91 -3.66 1.72
N THR A 80 -1.12 -4.64 2.17
CA THR A 80 -0.72 -5.79 1.35
C THR A 80 -1.93 -6.62 0.91
N ILE A 81 -2.88 -6.89 1.80
CA ILE A 81 -4.09 -7.67 1.47
C ILE A 81 -4.91 -6.96 0.38
N PHE A 82 -5.12 -5.65 0.51
CA PHE A 82 -5.88 -4.87 -0.48
C PHE A 82 -5.20 -4.85 -1.86
N LEU A 83 -3.87 -4.69 -1.90
CA LEU A 83 -3.11 -4.78 -3.14
C LEU A 83 -3.11 -6.19 -3.72
N GLY A 84 -3.04 -7.23 -2.89
CA GLY A 84 -3.09 -8.63 -3.30
C GLY A 84 -4.39 -8.99 -4.00
N ILE A 85 -5.52 -8.48 -3.51
CA ILE A 85 -6.82 -8.61 -4.19
C ILE A 85 -6.78 -7.91 -5.56
N GLY A 86 -6.21 -6.69 -5.63
CA GLY A 86 -6.01 -5.97 -6.88
C GLY A 86 -5.17 -6.77 -7.88
N TYR A 87 -4.05 -7.36 -7.43
CA TYR A 87 -3.20 -8.22 -8.25
C TYR A 87 -3.94 -9.45 -8.79
N PHE A 88 -4.72 -10.13 -7.95
CA PHE A 88 -5.45 -11.32 -8.36
C PHE A 88 -6.50 -11.00 -9.44
N ILE A 89 -7.16 -9.85 -9.33
CA ILE A 89 -8.11 -9.36 -10.33
C ILE A 89 -7.40 -9.08 -11.65
N GLU A 90 -6.23 -8.45 -11.64
CA GLU A 90 -5.50 -8.11 -12.87
C GLU A 90 -4.91 -9.34 -13.55
N ARG A 91 -4.35 -10.27 -12.77
CA ARG A 91 -3.81 -11.52 -13.30
C ARG A 91 -4.89 -12.33 -14.02
N LYS A 92 -6.10 -12.36 -13.48
CA LYS A 92 -7.25 -13.05 -14.10
C LYS A 92 -7.78 -12.34 -15.35
N ARG A 93 -7.40 -11.08 -15.59
CA ARG A 93 -7.79 -10.28 -16.77
C ARG A 93 -6.82 -10.46 -17.94
N ASN A 94 -5.54 -10.75 -17.66
CA ASN A 94 -4.50 -10.95 -18.66
C ASN A 94 -4.32 -12.44 -19.06
N GLN A 95 -5.14 -13.34 -18.53
CA GLN A 95 -5.30 -14.73 -18.99
C GLN A 95 -6.56 -14.86 -19.84
#